data_AF-A0A2H6NH68-F1
#
_entry.id   AF-A0A2H6NH68-F1
#
_cell.length_a   1.000
_cell.length_b   1.000
_cell.length_c   1.000
_cell.angle_alpha   90.00
_cell.angle_beta   90.00
_cell.angle_gamma   90.00
#
_symmetry.space_group_name_H-M   'P 1'
#
loop_
_entity.id
_entity.type
_entity.pdbx_description
1 polymer ?
#
loop_
_entity_poly.entity_id
_entity_poly.type
_entity_poly.pdbx_seq_one_letter_code
_entity_poly.pdbx_strand_id
1 'polypeptide(L)'
;HLYRHYGCLIQLGGADQLGNIMSGYDLVSKVTDKDVYGITVPLITTTTGDKLGKSAGNAVWLNRNRTSPFELYQFFVRQPDATVERYLKLFTFLSGMEIDHIMQVHAKEPEKRGPQKRLAAEVIKLVHGKNGLESAKRCTKAFYYNNVDVLESMSDEELQELFREAPYIEMLLEPGTTVLDLCRKANAIADGPKGYRDITVGAVSINHITETNPDAVLILGQHILSNGLSLLKIGKRNYYIIKWLQLSHEE
;
A
#
# COMPACT_ATOMS: atom_id res chain seq x y z
N HIS A 1 7.61 -24.67 -30.67
CA HIS A 1 8.96 -24.61 -30.05
C HIS A 1 8.98 -25.37 -28.73
N LEU A 2 8.23 -24.94 -27.70
CA LEU A 2 8.27 -25.56 -26.36
C LEU A 2 8.03 -27.08 -26.35
N TYR A 3 7.09 -27.57 -27.17
CA TYR A 3 6.90 -29.01 -27.35
C TYR A 3 8.18 -29.73 -27.83
N ARG A 4 8.82 -29.22 -28.89
CA ARG A 4 10.01 -29.86 -29.49
C ARG A 4 11.23 -29.90 -28.56
N HIS A 5 11.43 -28.86 -27.76
CA HIS A 5 12.63 -28.74 -26.92
C HIS A 5 12.44 -29.24 -25.49
N TYR A 6 11.20 -29.24 -24.98
CA TYR A 6 10.93 -29.53 -23.56
C TYR A 6 9.79 -30.52 -23.35
N GLY A 7 9.19 -31.07 -24.41
CA GLY A 7 8.05 -31.97 -24.30
C GLY A 7 6.82 -31.30 -23.65
N CYS A 8 6.69 -29.97 -23.74
CA CYS A 8 5.56 -29.26 -23.16
C CYS A 8 4.25 -29.63 -23.87
N LEU A 9 3.29 -30.18 -23.12
CA LEU A 9 1.99 -30.65 -23.64
C LEU A 9 0.81 -29.79 -23.21
N ILE A 10 0.98 -28.89 -22.23
CA ILE A 10 -0.14 -28.13 -21.64
C ILE A 10 0.21 -26.64 -21.68
N GLN A 11 -0.70 -25.84 -22.22
CA GLN A 11 -0.65 -24.39 -22.14
C GLN A 11 -1.79 -23.86 -21.27
N LEU A 12 -1.46 -23.03 -20.29
CA LEU A 12 -2.43 -22.33 -19.45
C LEU A 12 -2.48 -20.84 -19.82
N GLY A 13 -3.67 -20.24 -19.77
CA GLY A 13 -3.85 -18.81 -20.00
C GLY A 13 -5.19 -18.28 -19.51
N GLY A 14 -5.37 -16.95 -19.51
CA GLY A 14 -6.67 -16.34 -19.24
C GLY A 14 -7.70 -16.72 -20.30
N ALA A 15 -8.99 -16.61 -19.98
CA ALA A 15 -10.09 -16.89 -20.93
C ALA A 15 -10.01 -16.05 -22.22
N ASP A 16 -9.36 -14.88 -22.19
CA ASP A 16 -9.08 -14.05 -23.35
C ASP A 16 -7.96 -14.58 -24.27
N GLN A 17 -7.21 -15.61 -23.85
CA GLN A 17 -6.15 -16.26 -24.63
C GLN A 17 -6.62 -17.50 -25.39
N LEU A 18 -7.91 -17.87 -25.33
CA LEU A 18 -8.43 -19.10 -25.92
C LEU A 18 -8.05 -19.25 -27.41
N GLY A 19 -8.24 -18.21 -28.23
CA GLY A 19 -7.91 -18.26 -29.66
C GLY A 19 -6.42 -18.47 -29.95
N ASN A 20 -5.55 -17.85 -29.13
CA ASN A 20 -4.10 -18.03 -29.24
C ASN A 20 -3.68 -19.45 -28.84
N ILE A 21 -4.29 -20.01 -27.79
CA ILE A 21 -4.06 -21.38 -27.35
C ILE A 21 -4.52 -22.39 -28.41
N MET A 22 -5.70 -22.19 -29.00
CA MET A 22 -6.21 -23.03 -30.09
C MET A 22 -5.29 -22.98 -31.33
N SER A 23 -4.79 -21.80 -31.68
CA SER A 23 -3.83 -21.66 -32.80
C SER A 23 -2.54 -22.44 -32.53
N GLY A 24 -2.07 -22.45 -31.27
CA GLY A 24 -0.94 -23.25 -30.83
C GLY A 24 -1.21 -24.75 -30.92
N TYR A 25 -2.38 -25.20 -30.48
CA TYR A 25 -2.85 -26.58 -30.61
C TYR A 25 -2.83 -27.03 -32.08
N ASP A 26 -3.51 -26.29 -32.97
CA ASP A 26 -3.59 -26.64 -34.40
C ASP A 26 -2.21 -26.75 -35.05
N LEU A 27 -1.31 -25.81 -34.74
CA LEU A 27 0.04 -25.81 -35.27
C LEU A 27 0.83 -27.04 -34.81
N VAL A 28 0.79 -27.37 -33.52
CA VAL A 28 1.55 -28.49 -32.97
C VAL A 28 1.00 -29.81 -33.49
N SER A 29 -0.33 -29.99 -33.47
CA SER A 29 -0.96 -31.21 -33.97
C SER A 29 -0.65 -31.44 -35.46
N LYS A 30 -0.73 -30.41 -36.30
CA LYS A 30 -0.43 -30.53 -37.74
C LYS A 30 1.04 -30.85 -38.05
N VAL A 31 1.96 -30.30 -37.25
CA VAL A 31 3.40 -30.38 -37.53
C VAL A 31 4.05 -31.61 -36.89
N THR A 32 3.46 -32.13 -35.82
CA THR A 32 4.10 -33.20 -35.01
C THR A 32 3.23 -34.42 -34.78
N ASP A 33 1.95 -34.38 -35.17
CA ASP A 33 0.97 -35.46 -34.97
C ASP A 33 0.85 -35.87 -33.49
N LYS A 34 0.81 -34.86 -32.61
CA LYS A 34 0.82 -35.03 -31.15
C LYS A 34 -0.31 -34.26 -30.51
N ASP A 35 -0.95 -34.91 -29.55
CA ASP A 35 -1.98 -34.30 -28.73
C ASP A 35 -1.35 -33.35 -27.71
N VAL A 36 -1.80 -32.11 -27.73
CA VAL A 36 -1.50 -31.07 -26.73
C VAL A 36 -2.80 -30.49 -26.20
N TYR A 37 -2.74 -29.84 -25.05
CA TYR A 37 -3.91 -29.41 -24.31
C TYR A 37 -3.82 -27.94 -23.91
N GLY A 38 -4.99 -27.29 -23.87
CA GLY A 38 -5.15 -25.93 -23.39
C GLY A 38 -6.05 -25.90 -22.17
N ILE A 39 -5.68 -25.12 -21.15
CA ILE A 39 -6.54 -24.84 -20.00
C ILE A 39 -6.70 -23.33 -19.88
N THR A 40 -7.94 -22.86 -19.87
CA THR A 40 -8.24 -21.45 -19.61
C THR A 40 -8.70 -21.23 -18.18
N VAL A 41 -8.22 -20.14 -17.58
CA VAL A 41 -8.69 -19.68 -16.27
C VAL A 41 -9.64 -18.50 -16.43
N PRO A 42 -10.69 -18.38 -15.60
CA PRO A 42 -11.66 -17.31 -15.72
C PRO A 42 -10.99 -15.95 -15.48
N LEU A 43 -11.44 -14.94 -16.23
CA LEU A 43 -11.03 -13.57 -15.96
C LEU A 43 -11.55 -13.12 -14.59
N ILE A 44 -10.71 -12.41 -13.86
CA ILE A 44 -11.07 -11.86 -12.56
C ILE A 44 -11.76 -10.53 -12.79
N THR A 45 -13.04 -10.49 -12.42
CA THR A 45 -13.91 -9.32 -12.51
C THR A 45 -14.26 -8.83 -11.11
N THR A 46 -14.52 -7.53 -10.99
CA THR A 46 -15.16 -6.92 -9.82
C THR A 46 -16.65 -7.29 -9.79
N THR A 47 -17.33 -7.00 -8.68
CA THR A 47 -18.79 -7.12 -8.57
C THR A 47 -19.54 -6.25 -9.58
N THR A 48 -18.91 -5.18 -10.09
CA THR A 48 -19.47 -4.29 -11.12
C THR A 48 -19.23 -4.80 -12.54
N GLY A 49 -18.54 -5.93 -12.72
CA GLY A 49 -18.22 -6.51 -14.03
C GLY A 49 -16.95 -5.97 -14.67
N ASP A 50 -16.29 -4.98 -14.06
CA ASP A 50 -15.01 -4.46 -14.51
C ASP A 50 -13.90 -5.49 -14.36
N LYS A 51 -12.96 -5.52 -15.32
CA LYS A 51 -11.76 -6.36 -15.19
C LYS A 51 -10.88 -5.80 -14.07
N LEU A 52 -10.46 -6.68 -13.16
CA LEU A 52 -9.51 -6.32 -12.11
C LEU A 52 -8.22 -5.79 -12.76
N GLY A 53 -7.88 -4.53 -12.48
CA GLY A 53 -6.68 -3.86 -12.96
C GLY A 53 -6.75 -3.15 -14.33
N LYS A 54 -7.92 -3.03 -14.99
CA LYS A 54 -8.03 -2.33 -16.29
C LYS A 54 -9.01 -1.16 -16.38
N SER A 55 -9.68 -0.76 -15.29
CA SER A 55 -10.63 0.36 -15.34
C SER A 55 -10.13 1.58 -14.54
N ALA A 56 -10.03 2.73 -15.22
CA ALA A 56 -9.91 4.08 -14.67
C ALA A 56 -8.83 4.33 -13.58
N GLY A 57 -7.54 4.23 -13.95
CA GLY A 57 -6.44 4.81 -13.16
C GLY A 57 -5.92 3.99 -11.97
N ASN A 58 -6.60 2.90 -11.58
CA ASN A 58 -6.24 2.09 -10.40
C ASN A 58 -5.68 0.71 -10.80
N ALA A 59 -4.69 0.67 -11.70
CA ALA A 59 -3.95 -0.56 -11.95
C ALA A 59 -3.15 -0.94 -10.69
N VAL A 60 -3.38 -2.15 -10.18
CA VAL A 60 -2.68 -2.70 -9.02
C VAL A 60 -1.45 -3.47 -9.52
N TRP A 61 -0.27 -2.98 -9.17
CA TRP A 61 1.01 -3.55 -9.62
C TRP A 61 1.58 -4.47 -8.56
N LEU A 62 2.36 -5.47 -9.00
CA LEU A 62 3.18 -6.29 -8.10
C LEU A 62 4.52 -5.61 -7.76
N ASN A 63 4.92 -4.62 -8.55
CA ASN A 63 6.15 -3.87 -8.31
C ASN A 63 5.93 -2.86 -7.17
N ARG A 64 6.76 -2.98 -6.13
CA ARG A 64 6.74 -2.15 -4.90
C ARG A 64 6.72 -0.63 -5.18
N ASN A 65 7.44 -0.19 -6.20
CA ASN A 65 7.59 1.22 -6.54
C ASN A 65 6.35 1.79 -7.24
N ARG A 66 5.46 0.93 -7.76
CA ARG A 66 4.22 1.34 -8.44
C ARG A 66 2.98 1.12 -7.57
N THR A 67 2.98 0.07 -6.77
CA THR A 67 1.98 -0.17 -5.74
C THR A 67 2.72 -0.63 -4.49
N SER A 68 2.66 0.17 -3.43
CA SER A 68 3.39 -0.17 -2.19
C SER A 68 2.76 -1.41 -1.54
N PRO A 69 3.50 -2.13 -0.67
CA PRO A 69 2.93 -3.25 0.07
C PRO A 69 1.73 -2.82 0.89
N PHE A 70 1.76 -1.59 1.44
CA PHE A 70 0.63 -0.98 2.13
C PHE A 70 -0.60 -0.81 1.21
N GLU A 71 -0.44 -0.19 0.04
CA GLU A 71 -1.55 0.00 -0.91
C GLU A 71 -2.12 -1.33 -1.41
N LEU A 72 -1.25 -2.31 -1.74
CA LEU A 72 -1.68 -3.63 -2.18
C LEU A 72 -2.43 -4.36 -1.04
N TYR A 73 -1.94 -4.25 0.19
CA TYR A 73 -2.62 -4.83 1.35
C TYR A 73 -4.00 -4.19 1.54
N GLN A 74 -4.08 -2.86 1.46
CA GLN A 74 -5.33 -2.12 1.57
C GLN A 74 -6.32 -2.44 0.44
N PHE A 75 -5.83 -2.67 -0.79
CA PHE A 75 -6.65 -3.11 -1.90
C PHE A 75 -7.38 -4.42 -1.59
N PHE A 76 -6.69 -5.42 -1.01
CA PHE A 76 -7.32 -6.68 -0.62
C PHE A 76 -8.17 -6.57 0.64
N VAL A 77 -7.74 -5.79 1.64
CA VAL A 77 -8.52 -5.55 2.86
C VAL A 77 -9.87 -4.91 2.53
N ARG A 78 -9.94 -4.04 1.52
CA ARG A 78 -11.15 -3.32 1.11
C ARG A 78 -12.13 -4.16 0.30
N GLN A 79 -11.78 -5.38 -0.09
CA GLN A 79 -12.66 -6.21 -0.92
C GLN A 79 -14.02 -6.49 -0.25
N PRO A 80 -15.12 -6.49 -1.02
CA PRO A 80 -16.45 -6.83 -0.52
C PRO A 80 -16.53 -8.27 -0.01
N ASP A 81 -17.36 -8.51 1.01
CA ASP A 81 -17.65 -9.84 1.55
C ASP A 81 -18.10 -10.82 0.46
N ALA A 82 -18.92 -10.36 -0.49
CA ALA A 82 -19.40 -11.17 -1.61
C ALA A 82 -18.29 -11.71 -2.54
N THR A 83 -17.07 -11.17 -2.46
CA THR A 83 -15.95 -11.55 -3.35
C THR A 83 -14.82 -12.27 -2.63
N VAL A 84 -14.68 -12.09 -1.32
CA VAL A 84 -13.48 -12.48 -0.60
C VAL A 84 -13.25 -13.98 -0.61
N GLU A 85 -14.30 -14.79 -0.53
CA GLU A 85 -14.18 -16.25 -0.59
C GLU A 85 -13.64 -16.72 -1.95
N ARG A 86 -14.18 -16.17 -3.05
CA ARG A 86 -13.69 -16.46 -4.40
C ARG A 86 -12.22 -16.06 -4.53
N TYR A 87 -11.83 -14.92 -3.95
CA TYR A 87 -10.45 -14.44 -4.03
C TYR A 87 -9.49 -15.27 -3.16
N LEU A 88 -9.92 -15.76 -2.01
CA LEU A 88 -9.14 -16.73 -1.22
C LEU A 88 -8.85 -17.98 -2.06
N LYS A 89 -9.86 -18.52 -2.75
CA LYS A 89 -9.72 -19.70 -3.62
C LYS A 89 -8.80 -19.47 -4.83
N LEU A 90 -8.79 -18.24 -5.38
CA LEU A 90 -8.02 -17.91 -6.59
C LEU A 90 -6.58 -17.47 -6.31
N PHE A 91 -6.32 -16.78 -5.20
CA PHE A 91 -5.05 -16.08 -4.96
C PHE A 91 -4.22 -16.65 -3.82
N THR A 92 -4.71 -17.69 -3.14
CA THR A 92 -4.00 -18.29 -2.01
C THR A 92 -3.83 -19.79 -2.19
N PHE A 93 -2.90 -20.37 -1.44
CA PHE A 93 -2.69 -21.82 -1.36
C PHE A 93 -3.45 -22.45 -0.18
N LEU A 94 -4.45 -21.77 0.38
CA LEU A 94 -5.24 -22.28 1.49
C LEU A 94 -6.11 -23.45 1.02
N SER A 95 -6.27 -24.45 1.89
CA SER A 95 -7.17 -25.56 1.62
C SER A 95 -8.63 -25.10 1.66
N GLY A 96 -9.51 -25.83 0.96
CA GLY A 96 -10.96 -25.57 1.01
C GLY A 96 -11.50 -25.57 2.44
N MET A 97 -11.08 -26.52 3.27
CA MET A 97 -11.47 -26.61 4.68
C MET A 97 -11.06 -25.37 5.49
N GLU A 98 -9.86 -24.84 5.27
CA GLU A 98 -9.41 -23.61 5.94
C GLU A 98 -10.25 -22.40 5.49
N ILE A 99 -10.54 -22.29 4.19
CA ILE A 99 -11.37 -21.23 3.64
C ILE A 99 -12.78 -21.31 4.24
N ASP A 100 -13.39 -22.49 4.28
CA ASP A 100 -14.72 -22.71 4.85
C ASP A 100 -14.75 -22.31 6.33
N HIS A 101 -13.72 -22.69 7.12
CA HIS A 101 -13.61 -22.29 8.51
C HIS A 101 -13.50 -20.76 8.68
N ILE A 102 -12.65 -20.10 7.88
CA ILE A 102 -12.49 -18.64 7.89
C ILE A 102 -13.83 -17.96 7.59
N MET A 103 -14.59 -18.46 6.61
CA MET A 103 -15.90 -17.90 6.24
C MET A 103 -16.97 -18.16 7.31
N GLN A 104 -16.95 -19.31 7.99
CA GLN A 104 -17.84 -19.59 9.13
C GLN A 104 -17.59 -18.64 10.31
N VAL A 105 -16.33 -18.33 10.61
CA VAL A 105 -15.98 -17.34 11.65
C VAL A 105 -16.43 -15.95 11.21
N HIS A 106 -16.18 -15.58 9.95
CA HIS A 106 -16.60 -14.27 9.40
C HIS A 106 -18.11 -14.06 9.45
N ALA A 107 -18.91 -15.10 9.21
CA ALA A 107 -20.36 -15.01 9.29
C ALA A 107 -20.87 -14.60 10.68
N LYS A 108 -20.09 -14.84 11.74
CA LYS A 108 -20.42 -14.44 13.11
C LYS A 108 -19.96 -13.03 13.45
N GLU A 109 -18.87 -12.57 12.85
CA GLU A 109 -18.16 -11.33 13.19
C GLU A 109 -17.68 -10.59 11.93
N PRO A 110 -18.57 -10.20 11.01
CA PRO A 110 -18.20 -9.64 9.71
C PRO A 110 -17.43 -8.32 9.83
N GLU A 111 -17.67 -7.55 10.88
CA GLU A 111 -16.99 -6.29 11.18
C GLU A 111 -15.48 -6.46 11.39
N LYS A 112 -15.02 -7.66 11.77
CA LYS A 112 -13.58 -7.92 11.97
C LYS A 112 -12.81 -8.09 10.66
N ARG A 113 -13.52 -8.32 9.54
CA ARG A 113 -12.95 -8.49 8.19
C ARG A 113 -11.86 -9.58 8.14
N GLY A 114 -12.08 -10.69 8.83
CA GLY A 114 -11.14 -11.79 8.97
C GLY A 114 -10.64 -12.36 7.63
N PRO A 115 -11.55 -12.73 6.71
CA PRO A 115 -11.19 -13.26 5.39
C PRO A 115 -10.38 -12.26 4.56
N GLN A 116 -10.73 -10.98 4.58
CA GLN A 116 -10.03 -9.96 3.80
C GLN A 116 -8.62 -9.72 4.33
N LYS A 117 -8.46 -9.68 5.67
CA LYS A 117 -7.14 -9.58 6.30
C LYS A 117 -6.30 -10.81 6.00
N ARG A 118 -6.90 -12.02 6.01
CA ARG A 118 -6.19 -13.26 5.65
C ARG A 118 -5.76 -13.25 4.19
N LEU A 119 -6.67 -12.91 3.27
CA LEU A 119 -6.39 -12.77 1.85
C LEU A 119 -5.25 -11.79 1.60
N ALA A 120 -5.34 -10.59 2.17
CA ALA A 120 -4.30 -9.58 2.06
C ALA A 120 -2.96 -10.11 2.59
N ALA A 121 -2.95 -10.77 3.76
CA ALA A 121 -1.74 -11.31 4.33
C ALA A 121 -1.07 -12.36 3.44
N GLU A 122 -1.82 -13.32 2.90
CA GLU A 122 -1.30 -14.36 2.01
C GLU A 122 -0.74 -13.76 0.72
N VAL A 123 -1.48 -12.84 0.07
CA VAL A 123 -1.04 -12.23 -1.19
C VAL A 123 0.20 -11.36 -1.00
N ILE A 124 0.24 -10.52 0.04
CA ILE A 124 1.42 -9.68 0.29
C ILE A 124 2.63 -10.53 0.65
N LYS A 125 2.45 -11.59 1.45
CA LYS A 125 3.54 -12.52 1.77
C LYS A 125 4.08 -13.19 0.51
N LEU A 126 3.21 -13.54 -0.45
CA LEU A 126 3.61 -14.14 -1.72
C LEU A 126 4.38 -13.15 -2.61
N VAL A 127 3.94 -11.89 -2.68
CA VAL A 127 4.49 -10.88 -3.61
C VAL A 127 5.71 -10.14 -3.03
N HIS A 128 5.65 -9.73 -1.76
CA HIS A 128 6.64 -8.88 -1.10
C HIS A 128 7.33 -9.56 0.10
N GLY A 129 7.09 -10.85 0.31
CA GLY A 129 7.69 -11.61 1.40
C GLY A 129 7.18 -11.23 2.79
N LYS A 130 7.78 -11.84 3.81
CA LYS A 130 7.43 -11.60 5.22
C LYS A 130 7.67 -10.13 5.63
N ASN A 131 8.77 -9.54 5.18
CA ASN A 131 9.11 -8.17 5.52
C ASN A 131 8.12 -7.17 4.92
N GLY A 132 7.70 -7.37 3.67
CA GLY A 132 6.66 -6.55 3.03
C GLY A 132 5.32 -6.67 3.74
N LEU A 133 4.95 -7.85 4.23
CA LEU A 133 3.73 -8.05 5.00
C LEU A 133 3.77 -7.31 6.35
N GLU A 134 4.85 -7.46 7.11
CA GLU A 134 4.96 -6.78 8.41
C GLU A 134 5.02 -5.26 8.24
N SER A 135 5.69 -4.79 7.18
CA SER A 135 5.68 -3.39 6.76
C SER A 135 4.26 -2.89 6.46
N ALA A 136 3.51 -3.59 5.60
CA ALA A 136 2.12 -3.23 5.28
C ALA A 136 1.21 -3.19 6.52
N LYS A 137 1.40 -4.11 7.48
CA LYS A 137 0.67 -4.11 8.76
C LYS A 137 1.04 -2.92 9.64
N ARG A 138 2.33 -2.57 9.76
CA ARG A 138 2.78 -1.37 10.48
C ARG A 138 2.19 -0.11 9.87
N CYS A 139 2.31 0.08 8.55
CA CYS A 139 1.71 1.22 7.84
C CYS A 139 0.20 1.28 8.04
N THR A 140 -0.49 0.14 7.99
CA THR A 140 -1.93 0.06 8.28
C THR A 140 -2.24 0.51 9.72
N LYS A 141 -1.46 0.08 10.70
CA LYS A 141 -1.65 0.50 12.10
C LYS A 141 -1.41 2.00 12.27
N ALA A 142 -0.33 2.53 11.68
CA ALA A 142 -0.05 3.97 11.71
C ALA A 142 -1.20 4.78 11.09
N PHE A 143 -1.68 4.37 9.91
CA PHE A 143 -2.75 5.07 9.19
C PHE A 143 -4.06 5.20 9.97
N TYR A 144 -4.47 4.13 10.66
CA TYR A 144 -5.78 4.10 11.34
C TYR A 144 -5.75 4.57 12.78
N TYR A 145 -4.63 4.46 13.49
CA TYR A 145 -4.58 4.70 14.93
C TYR A 145 -3.89 6.00 15.35
N ASN A 146 -3.45 6.85 14.39
CA ASN A 146 -2.73 8.11 14.65
C ASN A 146 -1.66 7.96 15.75
N ASN A 147 -0.97 6.81 15.77
CA ASN A 147 -0.11 6.42 16.87
C ASN A 147 1.32 6.82 16.55
N VAL A 148 1.85 7.76 17.35
CA VAL A 148 3.19 8.32 17.20
C VAL A 148 4.26 7.25 17.35
N ASP A 149 4.16 6.35 18.33
CA ASP A 149 5.13 5.27 18.55
C ASP A 149 5.28 4.37 17.30
N VAL A 150 4.19 4.15 16.55
CA VAL A 150 4.25 3.40 15.30
C VAL A 150 5.02 4.18 14.24
N LEU A 151 4.77 5.49 14.11
CA LEU A 151 5.51 6.36 13.17
C LEU A 151 7.01 6.41 13.48
N GLU A 152 7.39 6.41 14.77
CA GLU A 152 8.80 6.38 15.18
C GLU A 152 9.51 5.07 14.78
N SER A 153 8.79 3.95 14.85
CA SER A 153 9.33 2.63 14.49
C SER A 153 9.40 2.37 12.98
N MET A 154 8.87 3.28 12.15
CA MET A 154 8.83 3.14 10.70
C MET A 154 10.13 3.63 10.05
N SER A 155 10.51 2.94 8.98
CA SER A 155 11.58 3.35 8.07
C SER A 155 11.16 4.52 7.17
N ASP A 156 12.15 5.19 6.58
CA ASP A 156 11.91 6.27 5.62
C ASP A 156 11.09 5.77 4.41
N GLU A 157 11.39 4.57 3.91
CA GLU A 157 10.64 3.94 2.82
C GLU A 157 9.17 3.68 3.19
N GLU A 158 8.91 3.24 4.42
CA GLU A 158 7.54 2.96 4.89
C GLU A 158 6.69 4.23 5.01
N LEU A 159 7.30 5.34 5.43
CA LEU A 159 6.61 6.62 5.52
C LEU A 159 6.32 7.20 4.15
N GLN A 160 7.29 7.11 3.22
CA GLN A 160 7.07 7.46 1.82
C GLN A 160 6.00 6.57 1.15
N GLU A 161 5.91 5.29 1.53
CA GLU A 161 4.85 4.40 1.06
C GLU A 161 3.47 4.74 1.63
N LEU A 162 3.41 5.11 2.91
CA LEU A 162 2.18 5.46 3.60
C LEU A 162 1.62 6.80 3.12
N PHE A 163 2.50 7.74 2.83
CA PHE A 163 2.18 9.11 2.44
C PHE A 163 2.74 9.45 1.05
N ARG A 164 2.52 8.58 0.07
CA ARG A 164 3.10 8.74 -1.29
C ARG A 164 2.73 10.07 -1.98
N GLU A 165 1.53 10.59 -1.73
CA GLU A 165 1.08 11.88 -2.27
C GLU A 165 1.56 13.08 -1.44
N ALA A 166 2.08 12.85 -0.23
CA ALA A 166 2.61 13.91 0.61
C ALA A 166 4.01 14.31 0.13
N PRO A 167 4.32 15.61 0.09
CA PRO A 167 5.68 16.05 -0.15
C PRO A 167 6.64 15.50 0.91
N TYR A 168 7.76 14.93 0.46
CA TYR A 168 8.89 14.55 1.30
C TYR A 168 9.95 15.65 1.20
N ILE A 169 10.21 16.34 2.30
CA ILE A 169 11.02 17.56 2.33
C ILE A 169 12.17 17.35 3.31
N GLU A 170 13.39 17.48 2.81
CA GLU A 170 14.59 17.45 3.64
C GLU A 170 14.92 18.87 4.14
N MET A 171 15.19 19.00 5.44
CA MET A 171 15.42 20.29 6.08
C MET A 171 16.56 20.18 7.10
N LEU A 172 17.41 21.22 7.15
CA LEU A 172 18.37 21.38 8.24
C LEU A 172 17.65 21.96 9.46
N LEU A 173 17.90 21.38 10.65
CA LEU A 173 17.38 21.93 11.89
C LEU A 173 18.27 23.08 12.36
N GLU A 174 17.82 24.32 12.15
CA GLU A 174 18.49 25.50 12.66
C GLU A 174 18.03 25.79 14.10
N PRO A 175 18.94 26.19 15.01
CA PRO A 175 18.57 26.61 16.37
C PRO A 175 17.49 27.69 16.35
N GLY A 176 16.42 27.49 17.10
CA GLY A 176 15.30 28.43 17.17
C GLY A 176 14.28 28.31 16.04
N THR A 177 14.38 27.30 15.15
CA THR A 177 13.33 27.03 14.16
C THR A 177 11.98 26.86 14.86
N THR A 178 11.00 27.68 14.48
CA THR A 178 9.65 27.65 15.05
C THR A 178 8.68 26.77 14.26
N VAL A 179 7.50 26.48 14.81
CA VAL A 179 6.39 25.84 14.10
C VAL A 179 6.00 26.63 12.84
N LEU A 180 5.99 27.96 12.92
CA LEU A 180 5.71 28.83 11.78
C LEU A 180 6.79 28.69 10.69
N ASP A 181 8.06 28.69 11.09
CA ASP A 181 9.19 28.56 10.15
C ASP A 181 9.15 27.21 9.43
N LEU A 182 8.88 26.13 10.17
CA LEU A 182 8.68 24.79 9.60
C LEU A 182 7.61 24.80 8.52
N CYS A 183 6.43 25.33 8.85
CA CYS A 183 5.30 25.33 7.92
C CYS A 183 5.56 26.17 6.68
N ARG A 184 6.29 27.29 6.81
CA ARG A 184 6.69 28.14 5.67
C ARG A 184 7.76 27.49 4.82
N LYS A 185 8.84 26.97 5.43
CA LYS A 185 9.92 26.28 4.71
C LYS A 185 9.39 25.04 3.96
N ALA A 186 8.40 24.36 4.53
CA ALA A 186 7.70 23.25 3.88
C ALA A 186 6.68 23.68 2.80
N ASN A 187 6.47 24.99 2.57
CA ASN A 187 5.41 25.55 1.73
C ASN A 187 4.01 25.00 2.06
N ALA A 188 3.77 24.67 3.33
CA ALA A 188 2.55 24.00 3.79
C ALA A 188 1.41 24.96 4.14
N ILE A 189 1.74 26.24 4.39
CA ILE A 189 0.78 27.30 4.75
C ILE A 189 0.98 28.53 3.87
N ALA A 190 -0.05 29.38 3.79
CA ALA A 190 0.04 30.63 3.04
C ALA A 190 0.99 31.64 3.70
N ASP A 191 1.69 32.41 2.87
CA ASP A 191 2.52 33.52 3.33
C ASP A 191 1.72 34.63 4.03
N GLY A 192 2.43 35.41 4.85
CA GLY A 192 1.85 36.54 5.59
C GLY A 192 1.06 36.14 6.84
N PRO A 193 0.12 37.00 7.30
CA PRO A 193 -0.61 36.81 8.57
C PRO A 193 -1.56 35.61 8.59
N LYS A 194 -1.95 35.12 7.40
CA LYS A 194 -2.91 34.02 7.29
C LYS A 194 -2.34 32.73 7.85
N GLY A 195 -1.12 32.34 7.48
CA GLY A 195 -0.49 31.13 8.00
C GLY A 195 -0.29 31.16 9.52
N TYR A 196 0.06 32.32 10.07
CA TYR A 196 0.13 32.52 11.53
C TYR A 196 -1.22 32.25 12.20
N ARG A 197 -2.30 32.79 11.62
CA ARG A 197 -3.67 32.58 12.12
C ARG A 197 -4.08 31.11 12.00
N ASP A 198 -3.76 30.45 10.90
CA ASP A 198 -4.10 29.03 10.67
C ASP A 198 -3.50 28.13 11.77
N ILE A 199 -2.25 28.36 12.17
CA ILE A 199 -1.65 27.67 13.33
C ILE A 199 -2.40 28.04 14.61
N THR A 200 -2.63 29.32 14.88
CA THR A 200 -3.28 29.80 16.12
C THR A 200 -4.67 29.19 16.34
N VAL A 201 -5.43 28.96 15.25
CA VAL A 201 -6.77 28.33 15.32
C VAL A 201 -6.73 26.80 15.34
N GLY A 202 -5.54 26.19 15.41
CA GLY A 202 -5.36 24.74 15.50
C GLY A 202 -5.52 24.00 14.18
N ALA A 203 -5.27 24.66 13.04
CA ALA A 203 -5.32 23.99 11.73
C ALA A 203 -4.06 23.16 11.43
N VAL A 204 -3.01 23.29 12.25
CA VAL A 204 -1.73 22.60 12.07
C VAL A 204 -1.55 21.55 13.16
N SER A 205 -1.08 20.37 12.75
CA SER A 205 -0.65 19.32 13.68
C SER A 205 0.68 18.74 13.26
N ILE A 206 1.53 18.44 14.23
CA ILE A 206 2.82 17.78 14.06
C ILE A 206 2.75 16.46 14.83
N ASN A 207 3.04 15.34 14.17
CA ASN A 207 2.96 14.00 14.76
C ASN A 207 1.62 13.74 15.46
N HIS A 208 0.52 14.14 14.81
CA HIS A 208 -0.86 14.06 15.33
C HIS A 208 -1.20 14.92 16.54
N ILE A 209 -0.26 15.75 17.02
CA ILE A 209 -0.50 16.72 18.10
C ILE A 209 -0.82 18.07 17.45
N THR A 210 -1.94 18.67 17.82
CA THR A 210 -2.35 19.99 17.32
C THR A 210 -1.46 21.08 17.91
N GLU A 211 -0.86 21.89 17.06
CA GLU A 211 -0.04 23.04 17.45
C GLU A 211 -0.84 24.34 17.31
N THR A 212 -0.83 25.15 18.37
CA THR A 212 -1.55 26.43 18.43
C THR A 212 -0.65 27.64 18.68
N ASN A 213 0.64 27.41 18.94
CA ASN A 213 1.62 28.46 19.15
C ASN A 213 2.57 28.55 17.93
N PRO A 214 2.42 29.56 17.06
CA PRO A 214 3.28 29.71 15.87
C PRO A 214 4.75 29.91 16.23
N ASP A 215 5.04 30.54 17.37
CA ASP A 215 6.39 30.88 17.82
C ASP A 215 7.03 29.78 18.68
N ALA A 216 6.33 28.64 18.86
CA ALA A 216 6.90 27.50 19.56
C ALA A 216 8.13 26.98 18.80
N VAL A 217 9.27 26.90 19.48
CA VAL A 217 10.50 26.32 18.94
C VAL A 217 10.35 24.81 18.87
N LEU A 218 10.82 24.20 17.79
CA LEU A 218 10.79 22.75 17.62
C LEU A 218 11.66 22.03 18.66
N ILE A 219 11.16 20.90 19.13
CA ILE A 219 11.75 20.11 20.22
C ILE A 219 11.93 18.67 19.75
N LEU A 220 13.14 18.13 19.92
CA LEU A 220 13.47 16.72 19.69
C LEU A 220 12.67 15.83 20.65
N GLY A 221 12.09 14.74 20.14
CA GLY A 221 11.21 13.84 20.88
C GLY A 221 9.74 14.29 20.97
N GLN A 222 9.42 15.51 20.56
CA GLN A 222 8.03 16.00 20.49
C GLN A 222 7.65 16.33 19.04
N HIS A 223 8.29 17.35 18.49
CA HIS A 223 8.05 17.80 17.13
C HIS A 223 8.84 16.95 16.12
N ILE A 224 10.02 16.52 16.52
CA ILE A 224 10.92 15.69 15.72
C ILE A 224 11.00 14.32 16.38
N LEU A 225 10.53 13.31 15.67
CA LEU A 225 10.54 11.93 16.12
C LEU A 225 11.98 11.39 16.22
N SER A 226 12.15 10.33 17.00
CA SER A 226 13.46 9.70 17.22
C SER A 226 14.13 9.17 15.94
N ASN A 227 13.37 8.88 14.88
CA ASN A 227 13.87 8.53 13.55
C ASN A 227 14.24 9.74 12.66
N GLY A 228 14.22 10.96 13.23
CA GLY A 228 14.59 12.20 12.57
C GLY A 228 13.51 12.76 11.64
N LEU A 229 12.24 12.37 11.83
CA LEU A 229 11.13 12.77 10.96
C LEU A 229 10.08 13.59 11.72
N SER A 230 9.31 14.39 10.98
CA SER A 230 8.08 15.00 11.47
C SER A 230 6.96 14.79 10.45
N LEU A 231 5.80 14.33 10.92
CA LEU A 231 4.58 14.29 10.11
C LEU A 231 3.80 15.57 10.34
N LEU A 232 3.89 16.50 9.39
CA LEU A 232 3.12 17.74 9.41
C LEU A 232 1.78 17.52 8.69
N LYS A 233 0.69 17.97 9.31
CA LYS A 233 -0.66 17.91 8.75
C LYS A 233 -1.35 19.26 8.86
N ILE A 234 -1.86 19.74 7.72
CA ILE A 234 -2.64 20.97 7.60
C ILE A 234 -4.10 20.63 7.31
N GLY A 235 -4.99 21.08 8.18
CA GLY A 235 -6.42 20.79 8.12
C GLY A 235 -6.70 19.29 8.24
N LYS A 236 -7.49 18.73 7.31
CA LYS A 236 -7.98 17.34 7.40
C LYS A 236 -7.15 16.31 6.65
N ARG A 237 -6.53 16.69 5.52
CA ARG A 237 -5.97 15.72 4.55
C ARG A 237 -4.60 16.10 3.98
N ASN A 238 -4.09 17.30 4.22
CA ASN A 238 -2.83 17.73 3.61
C ASN A 238 -1.68 17.31 4.53
N TYR A 239 -0.96 16.27 4.15
CA TYR A 239 0.20 15.75 4.89
C TYR A 239 1.49 16.16 4.19
N TYR A 240 2.53 16.37 4.99
CA TYR A 240 3.90 16.62 4.58
C TYR A 240 4.83 15.80 5.48
N ILE A 241 5.82 15.15 4.89
CA ILE A 241 6.87 14.45 5.63
C ILE A 241 8.10 15.33 5.63
N ILE A 242 8.60 15.66 6.81
CA ILE A 242 9.82 16.43 6.98
C ILE A 242 10.92 15.51 7.50
N LYS A 243 12.01 15.39 6.74
CA LYS A 243 13.23 14.70 7.17
C LYS A 243 14.24 15.72 7.65
N TRP A 244 14.60 15.63 8.92
CA TRP A 244 15.61 16.49 9.51
C TRP A 244 16.99 15.91 9.22
N LEU A 245 17.77 16.67 8.46
CA LEU A 245 19.18 16.38 8.25
C LEU A 245 19.93 16.85 9.50
N GLN A 246 20.59 15.93 10.19
CA GLN A 246 21.58 16.32 11.19
C GLN A 246 22.80 16.84 10.45
N LEU A 247 23.36 17.98 10.90
CA LEU A 247 24.74 18.30 10.58
C LEU A 247 25.58 17.14 11.11
N SER A 248 26.16 16.34 10.21
CA SER A 248 27.23 15.43 10.59
C SER A 248 28.35 16.30 11.16
N HIS A 249 28.47 16.37 12.48
CA HIS A 249 29.75 16.65 13.09
C HIS A 249 30.59 15.40 12.82
N GLU A 250 31.35 15.42 11.72
CA GLU A 250 32.56 14.63 11.62
C GLU A 250 33.44 15.03 12.81
N GLU A 251 33.57 14.13 13.79
CA GLU A 251 34.71 14.07 14.71
C GLU A 251 35.75 13.10 14.15
#